data_AF-A0AAJ4D0W9-F1
#
_entry.id   AF-A0AAJ4D0W9-F1
#
_cell.length_a   1.000
_cell.length_b   1.000
_cell.length_c   1.000
_cell.angle_alpha   90.00
_cell.angle_beta   90.00
_cell.angle_gamma   90.00
#
_symmetry.space_group_name_H-M   'P 1'
#
loop_
_entity.id
_entity.type
_entity.pdbx_description
1 polymer ?
#
loop_
_entity_poly.entity_id
_entity_poly.type
_entity_poly.pdbx_seq_one_letter_code
_entity_poly.pdbx_strand_id
1 'polypeptide(L)'
;MNKETYIEVNRTSQYINKMRRFSVLIDGVEAGKIKDGERLRIDLQPGEHDIQVKINWCTSQTLRFILDEGEVLKFRCGSPVRGWKMFFTLFYVLAAPEKYSFIEQE
;
A
#
# COMPACT_ATOMS: atom_id res chain seq x y z
N MET A 1 -0.49 28.20 12.74
CA MET A 1 0.08 26.89 13.15
C MET A 1 -0.16 25.98 11.97
N ASN A 2 0.85 25.67 11.17
CA ASN A 2 0.66 24.78 10.01
C ASN A 2 0.31 23.40 10.56
N LYS A 3 -0.93 22.98 10.39
CA LYS A 3 -1.32 21.62 10.77
C LYS A 3 -0.70 20.68 9.75
N GLU A 4 0.06 19.69 10.21
CA GLU A 4 0.64 18.69 9.32
C GLU A 4 -0.50 17.85 8.73
N THR A 5 -0.56 17.78 7.40
CA THR A 5 -1.57 17.01 6.66
C THR A 5 -0.82 15.97 5.84
N TYR A 6 -0.95 14.69 6.20
CA TYR A 6 -0.20 13.62 5.55
C TYR A 6 -0.85 12.26 5.78
N ILE A 7 -0.38 11.27 5.04
CA ILE A 7 -0.72 9.87 5.29
C ILE A 7 0.52 9.10 5.74
N GLU A 8 0.32 8.09 6.58
CA GLU A 8 1.34 7.12 6.96
C GLU A 8 0.95 5.74 6.41
N VAL A 9 1.84 5.12 5.65
CA VAL A 9 1.67 3.76 5.16
C VAL A 9 2.62 2.83 5.90
N ASN A 10 2.05 1.83 6.57
CA ASN A 10 2.75 0.81 7.32
C ASN A 10 2.76 -0.51 6.53
N ARG A 11 3.94 -0.99 6.15
CA ARG A 11 4.04 -2.28 5.50
C ARG A 11 4.18 -3.40 6.53
N THR A 12 3.23 -4.33 6.50
CA THR A 12 3.30 -5.56 7.32
C THR A 12 4.59 -6.32 6.99
N SER A 13 5.38 -6.68 8.00
CA SER A 13 6.55 -7.55 7.80
C SER A 13 6.11 -8.98 7.54
N GLN A 14 6.50 -9.53 6.38
CA GLN A 14 6.10 -10.86 5.94
C GLN A 14 7.24 -11.58 5.23
N TYR A 15 7.29 -12.91 5.33
CA TYR A 15 8.28 -13.71 4.60
C TYR A 15 8.11 -13.58 3.08
N ILE A 16 6.86 -13.62 2.60
CA ILE A 16 6.55 -13.31 1.20
C ILE A 16 6.96 -11.87 0.90
N ASN A 17 7.70 -11.68 -0.19
CA ASN A 17 8.17 -10.37 -0.63
C ASN A 17 9.13 -9.64 0.33
N LYS A 18 9.73 -10.33 1.31
CA LYS A 18 10.63 -9.72 2.32
C LYS A 18 11.75 -8.85 1.72
N MET A 19 12.33 -9.30 0.60
CA MET A 19 13.41 -8.61 -0.11
C MET A 19 12.93 -7.63 -1.19
N ARG A 20 11.61 -7.50 -1.39
CA ARG A 20 11.00 -6.62 -2.40
C ARG A 20 10.53 -5.33 -1.74
N ARG A 21 10.46 -4.25 -2.51
CA ARG A 21 9.81 -3.00 -2.11
C ARG A 21 8.43 -2.94 -2.76
N PHE A 22 7.46 -2.39 -2.04
CA PHE A 22 6.18 -2.04 -2.63
C PHE A 22 6.27 -0.58 -3.06
N SER A 23 5.71 -0.25 -4.22
CA SER A 23 5.54 1.13 -4.66
C SER A 23 4.18 1.59 -4.18
N VAL A 24 4.12 2.71 -3.45
CA VAL A 24 2.86 3.34 -3.04
C VAL A 24 2.47 4.32 -4.13
N LEU A 25 1.25 4.19 -4.64
CA LEU A 25 0.70 5.07 -5.66
C LEU A 25 -0.39 5.93 -5.03
N ILE A 26 -0.34 7.23 -5.29
CA ILE A 26 -1.40 8.19 -4.98
C ILE A 26 -1.90 8.75 -6.31
N ASP A 27 -3.20 8.67 -6.53
CA ASP A 27 -3.86 9.11 -7.77
C ASP A 27 -3.22 8.53 -9.04
N GLY A 28 -2.76 7.27 -8.93
CA GLY A 28 -2.08 6.54 -10.01
C GLY A 28 -0.60 6.87 -10.21
N VAL A 29 -0.02 7.80 -9.44
CA VAL A 29 1.39 8.23 -9.54
C VAL A 29 2.21 7.64 -8.37
N GLU A 30 3.40 7.13 -8.65
CA GLU A 30 4.30 6.61 -7.61
C GLU A 30 4.75 7.75 -6.66
N ALA A 31 4.29 7.69 -5.41
CA ALA A 31 4.63 8.65 -4.36
C ALA A 31 5.82 8.20 -3.50
N GLY A 32 6.16 6.90 -3.53
CA GLY A 32 7.33 6.38 -2.84
C GLY A 32 7.42 4.87 -2.83
N LYS A 33 8.48 4.34 -2.21
CA LYS A 33 8.70 2.89 -2.07
C LYS A 33 8.92 2.51 -0.62
N ILE A 34 8.30 1.40 -0.20
CA ILE A 34 8.29 0.93 1.18
C ILE A 34 8.85 -0.50 1.28
N LYS A 35 9.88 -0.67 2.11
CA LYS A 35 10.53 -1.96 2.45
C LYS A 35 9.67 -2.76 3.41
N ASP A 36 10.03 -4.03 3.59
CA ASP A 36 9.39 -4.90 4.59
C ASP A 36 9.48 -4.29 5.99
N GLY A 37 8.33 -4.16 6.69
CA GLY A 37 8.27 -3.59 8.04
C GLY A 37 8.46 -2.08 8.15
N GLU A 38 8.69 -1.38 7.03
CA GLU A 38 8.92 0.07 7.03
C GLU A 38 7.61 0.86 7.18
N ARG A 39 7.75 2.13 7.57
CA ARG A 39 6.70 3.15 7.53
C ARG A 39 7.10 4.23 6.54
N LEU A 40 6.16 4.66 5.70
CA LEU A 40 6.36 5.73 4.74
C LEU A 40 5.34 6.85 5.01
N ARG A 41 5.84 8.05 5.29
CA ARG A 41 5.04 9.27 5.34
C ARG A 41 4.98 9.90 3.96
N ILE A 42 3.79 10.32 3.55
CA ILE A 42 3.54 11.03 2.29
C ILE A 42 2.70 12.27 2.61
N ASP A 43 3.29 13.45 2.44
CA ASP A 43 2.55 14.71 2.58
C ASP A 43 1.64 14.91 1.35
N LEU A 44 0.36 15.20 1.60
CA LEU A 44 -0.66 15.37 0.57
C LEU A 44 -1.44 16.66 0.83
N GLN A 45 -2.06 17.19 -0.23
CA GLN A 45 -3.03 18.27 -0.06
C GLN A 45 -4.32 17.70 0.52
N PRO A 46 -5.11 18.50 1.25
CA PRO A 46 -6.46 18.09 1.62
C PRO A 46 -7.31 17.84 0.37
N GLY A 47 -8.16 16.81 0.41
CA GLY A 47 -9.02 16.45 -0.72
C GLY A 47 -9.31 14.95 -0.84
N GLU A 48 -9.97 14.59 -1.93
CA GLU A 48 -10.21 13.20 -2.32
C GLU A 48 -8.98 12.64 -3.04
N HIS A 49 -8.55 11.45 -2.61
CA HIS A 49 -7.41 10.76 -3.16
C HIS A 49 -7.66 9.26 -3.27
N ASP A 50 -6.96 8.63 -4.20
CA ASP A 50 -6.92 7.19 -4.39
C ASP A 50 -5.53 6.64 -4.01
N ILE A 51 -5.47 5.58 -3.20
CA ILE A 51 -4.22 4.89 -2.84
C ILE A 51 -4.20 3.44 -3.31
N GLN A 52 -3.03 3.04 -3.82
CA GLN A 52 -2.72 1.66 -4.22
C GLN A 52 -1.30 1.27 -3.80
N VAL A 53 -1.04 -0.04 -3.74
CA VAL A 53 0.33 -0.58 -3.66
C VAL A 53 0.63 -1.53 -4.80
N LYS A 54 1.82 -1.36 -5.38
CA LYS A 54 2.29 -2.16 -6.51
C LYS A 54 3.57 -2.91 -6.20
N ILE A 55 3.62 -4.15 -6.63
CA ILE A 55 4.82 -4.99 -6.66
C ILE A 55 4.88 -5.71 -8.01
N ASN A 56 5.95 -5.46 -8.77
CA ASN A 56 6.07 -5.90 -10.17
C ASN A 56 4.84 -5.47 -10.99
N TRP A 57 4.15 -6.40 -11.66
CA TRP A 57 2.91 -6.15 -12.41
C TRP A 57 1.63 -6.28 -11.55
N CYS A 58 1.75 -6.65 -10.27
CA CYS A 58 0.62 -6.75 -9.37
C CYS A 58 0.34 -5.40 -8.70
N THR A 59 -0.82 -4.81 -8.96
CA THR A 59 -1.29 -3.59 -8.31
C THR A 59 -2.52 -3.93 -7.49
N SER A 60 -2.56 -3.56 -6.22
CA SER A 60 -3.73 -3.80 -5.36
C SER A 60 -4.99 -3.16 -5.91
N GLN A 61 -6.13 -3.56 -5.34
CA GLN A 61 -7.36 -2.77 -5.45
C GLN A 61 -7.13 -1.32 -5.00
N THR A 62 -7.86 -0.40 -5.64
CA THR A 62 -7.88 1.01 -5.29
C THR A 62 -8.69 1.23 -4.02
N LEU A 63 -8.09 1.96 -3.08
CA LEU A 63 -8.79 2.45 -1.89
C LEU A 63 -8.93 3.97 -2.02
N ARG A 64 -10.17 4.46 -1.96
CA ARG A 64 -10.46 5.90 -1.96
C ARG A 64 -10.53 6.43 -0.54
N PHE A 65 -10.04 7.63 -0.31
CA PHE A 65 -10.14 8.31 0.98
C PHE A 65 -10.27 9.83 0.82
N ILE A 66 -10.78 10.48 1.84
CA ILE A 66 -10.82 11.95 1.98
C ILE A 66 -9.79 12.30 3.05
N LEU A 67 -8.94 13.29 2.78
CA LEU A 67 -7.98 13.82 3.74
C LEU A 67 -8.35 15.27 4.07
N ASP A 68 -8.68 15.54 5.32
CA ASP A 68 -9.01 16.88 5.79
C ASP A 68 -7.77 17.70 6.18
N GLU A 69 -7.91 19.03 6.23
CA GLU A 69 -6.80 19.92 6.62
C GLU A 69 -6.36 19.67 8.08
N GLY A 70 -5.09 19.28 8.22
CA GLY A 70 -4.49 18.90 9.50
C GLY A 70 -4.80 17.50 9.96
N GLU A 71 -5.35 16.66 9.06
CA GLU A 71 -5.61 15.26 9.32
C GLU A 71 -4.37 14.40 9.04
N VAL A 72 -4.25 13.31 9.80
CA VAL A 72 -3.28 12.26 9.57
C VAL A 72 -3.99 10.93 9.48
N LEU A 73 -4.00 10.34 8.28
CA LEU A 73 -4.57 9.01 8.06
C LEU A 73 -3.49 7.94 8.03
N LYS A 74 -3.83 6.75 8.54
CA LYS A 74 -2.93 5.60 8.59
C LYS A 74 -3.46 4.49 7.74
N PHE A 75 -2.55 3.86 7.00
CA PHE A 75 -2.85 2.74 6.13
C PHE A 75 -1.91 1.60 6.41
N ARG A 76 -2.41 0.39 6.24
CA ARG A 76 -1.63 -0.84 6.28
C ARG A 76 -1.60 -1.49 4.92
N CYS A 77 -0.43 -1.99 4.52
CA CYS A 77 -0.29 -2.77 3.30
C CYS A 77 0.48 -4.08 3.51
N GLY A 78 0.35 -4.99 2.54
CA GLY A 78 1.03 -6.29 2.57
C GLY A 78 0.53 -7.24 1.49
N SER A 79 0.73 -8.54 1.71
CA SER A 79 0.20 -9.61 0.87
C SER A 79 -0.74 -10.51 1.68
N PRO A 80 -1.91 -10.91 1.14
CA PRO A 80 -2.78 -11.89 1.78
C PRO A 80 -2.25 -13.33 1.63
N VAL A 81 -1.19 -13.55 0.84
CA VAL A 81 -0.56 -14.86 0.65
C VAL A 81 0.22 -15.24 1.92
N ARG A 82 -0.31 -16.21 2.66
CA ARG A 82 0.27 -16.72 3.92
C ARG A 82 0.03 -18.23 4.05
N GLY A 83 0.89 -18.91 4.82
CA GLY A 83 0.79 -20.35 5.07
C GLY A 83 0.77 -21.17 3.77
N TRP A 84 -0.12 -22.14 3.66
CA TRP A 84 -0.26 -23.00 2.49
C TRP A 84 -0.56 -22.26 1.17
N LYS A 85 -1.12 -21.04 1.20
CA LYS A 85 -1.35 -20.24 -0.02
C LYS A 85 -0.06 -19.90 -0.77
N MET A 86 1.09 -19.99 -0.09
CA MET A 86 2.41 -19.80 -0.70
C MET A 86 2.65 -20.72 -1.91
N PHE A 87 2.11 -21.95 -1.90
CA PHE A 87 2.23 -22.88 -3.02
C PHE A 87 1.52 -22.40 -4.30
N PHE A 88 0.52 -21.53 -4.15
CA PHE A 88 -0.24 -20.96 -5.26
C PHE A 88 0.23 -19.56 -5.65
N THR A 89 1.38 -19.10 -5.16
CA THR A 89 1.89 -17.74 -5.43
C THR A 89 1.93 -17.43 -6.93
N LEU A 90 2.43 -18.37 -7.75
CA LEU A 90 2.50 -18.18 -9.20
C LEU A 90 1.10 -18.04 -9.82
N PHE A 91 0.13 -18.81 -9.33
CA PHE A 91 -1.27 -18.70 -9.78
C PHE A 91 -1.86 -17.33 -9.42
N TYR A 92 -1.67 -16.85 -8.19
CA TYR A 92 -2.14 -15.53 -7.78
C TYR A 92 -1.58 -14.41 -8.65
N VAL A 93 -0.28 -14.45 -8.93
CA VAL A 93 0.41 -13.41 -9.69
C VAL A 93 -0.04 -13.38 -11.17
N LEU A 94 -0.53 -14.49 -11.72
CA LEU A 94 -1.00 -14.58 -13.11
C LEU A 94 -2.52 -14.39 -13.24
N ALA A 95 -3.31 -14.99 -12.34
CA ALA A 95 -4.76 -15.08 -12.46
C ALA A 95 -5.51 -14.02 -11.64
N ALA A 96 -4.90 -13.46 -10.60
CA ALA A 96 -5.52 -12.45 -9.74
C ALA A 96 -4.47 -11.47 -9.18
N PRO A 97 -3.72 -10.77 -10.05
CA PRO A 97 -2.64 -9.86 -9.63
C PRO A 97 -3.14 -8.75 -8.69
N GLU A 98 -4.40 -8.34 -8.80
CA GLU A 98 -5.04 -7.34 -7.95
C GLU A 98 -5.31 -7.79 -6.52
N LYS A 99 -5.28 -9.10 -6.27
CA LYS A 99 -5.44 -9.72 -4.95
C LYS A 99 -4.10 -10.15 -4.35
N TYR A 100 -2.99 -9.92 -5.06
CA TYR A 100 -1.66 -10.35 -4.60
C TYR A 100 -1.09 -9.44 -3.50
N SER A 101 -1.49 -8.17 -3.51
CA SER A 101 -1.21 -7.17 -2.48
C SER A 101 -2.50 -6.51 -2.01
N PHE A 102 -2.49 -5.97 -0.79
CA PHE A 102 -3.59 -5.19 -0.25
C PHE A 102 -3.07 -3.86 0.29
N ILE A 103 -3.96 -2.88 0.33
CA ILE A 103 -3.87 -1.68 1.15
C ILE A 103 -5.24 -1.44 1.79
N GLU A 104 -5.25 -1.06 3.06
CA GLU A 104 -6.46 -0.80 3.84
C GLU A 104 -6.17 0.34 4.83
N GLN A 105 -7.21 1.09 5.19
CA GLN A 105 -7.12 2.12 6.23
C GLN A 105 -7.16 1.46 7.62
N GLU A 106 -6.33 1.93 8.55
CA GLU A 106 -6.31 1.48 9.95
C GLU A 106 -7.46 2.06 10.79
#